data_AF-A0A7V7NP75-F1
#
_entry.id   AF-A0A7V7NP75-F1
#
_cell.length_a   1.000
_cell.length_b   1.000
_cell.length_c   1.000
_cell.angle_alpha   90.00
_cell.angle_beta   90.00
_cell.angle_gamma   90.00
#
_symmetry.space_group_name_H-M   'P 1'
#
loop_
_entity.id
_entity.type
_entity.pdbx_description
1 polymer ?
#
loop_
_entity_poly.entity_id
_entity_poly.type
_entity_poly.pdbx_seq_one_letter_code
_entity_poly.pdbx_strand_id
1 'polypeptide(L)'
;MLELISMLLDTSKSMIRSVKRICGSHYAPAVLIAIFIMSTSVVENRVIEGPYTDNDVLHHKAEVTGKHGAAGRGLTYQIIFDKEYKYDIKIQGYDFNSINHDYSLGYGSRKDIENLSVGLVRTHIDNIYYTVYVNAGDEVLLSSSDGLHRVNKINAEQIKWRVCSSLIAFAFLSLFFRFLRK
;
A
#
# COMPACT_ATOMS: atom_id res chain seq x y z
N MET A 1 -26.43 -7.98 -11.58
CA MET A 1 -25.68 -8.41 -10.38
C MET A 1 -25.53 -9.93 -10.32
N LEU A 2 -26.63 -10.71 -10.39
CA LEU A 2 -26.61 -12.18 -10.44
C LEU A 2 -25.81 -12.77 -11.62
N GLU A 3 -25.94 -12.22 -12.83
CA GLU A 3 -25.18 -12.67 -14.01
C GLU A 3 -23.67 -12.50 -13.84
N LEU A 4 -23.25 -11.38 -13.24
CA LEU A 4 -21.85 -11.06 -12.98
C LEU A 4 -21.23 -12.02 -11.96
N ILE A 5 -22.01 -12.39 -10.93
CA ILE A 5 -21.64 -13.41 -9.95
C ILE A 5 -21.55 -14.79 -10.61
N SER A 6 -22.49 -15.14 -11.50
CA SER A 6 -22.49 -16.40 -12.23
C SER A 6 -21.26 -16.53 -13.13
N MET A 7 -20.96 -15.50 -13.92
CA MET A 7 -19.76 -15.48 -14.78
C MET A 7 -18.47 -15.63 -13.97
N LEU A 8 -18.39 -14.98 -12.82
CA LEU A 8 -17.22 -15.04 -11.95
C LEU A 8 -17.02 -16.44 -11.34
N LEU A 9 -18.13 -17.10 -10.96
CA LEU A 9 -18.13 -18.48 -10.49
C LEU A 9 -17.69 -19.47 -11.58
N ASP A 10 -18.20 -19.32 -12.80
CA ASP A 10 -17.85 -20.23 -13.90
C ASP A 10 -16.39 -20.08 -14.32
N THR A 11 -15.90 -18.84 -14.36
CA THR A 11 -14.48 -18.54 -14.60
C THR A 11 -13.60 -19.16 -13.51
N SER A 12 -13.98 -19.01 -12.22
CA SER A 12 -13.25 -19.58 -11.09
C SER A 12 -13.22 -21.12 -11.15
N LYS A 13 -14.35 -21.77 -11.46
CA LYS A 13 -14.42 -23.23 -11.63
C LYS A 13 -13.57 -23.71 -12.80
N SER A 14 -13.54 -22.98 -13.90
CA SER A 14 -12.69 -23.28 -15.06
C SER A 14 -11.21 -23.21 -14.67
N MET A 15 -10.80 -22.13 -14.00
CA MET A 15 -9.42 -21.95 -13.53
C MET A 15 -8.98 -23.07 -12.58
N ILE A 16 -9.80 -23.43 -11.58
CA ILE A 16 -9.50 -24.53 -10.66
C ILE A 16 -9.32 -25.85 -11.41
N ARG A 17 -10.18 -26.14 -12.40
CA ARG A 17 -10.05 -27.35 -13.23
C ARG A 17 -8.74 -27.36 -14.02
N SER A 18 -8.38 -26.25 -14.65
CA SER A 18 -7.12 -26.12 -15.38
C SER A 18 -5.90 -26.32 -14.49
N VAL A 19 -5.88 -25.69 -13.31
CA VAL A 19 -4.80 -25.87 -12.32
C VAL A 19 -4.71 -27.33 -11.87
N LYS A 20 -5.83 -27.97 -11.52
CA LYS A 20 -5.84 -29.41 -11.17
C LYS A 20 -5.31 -30.29 -12.29
N ARG A 21 -5.56 -29.94 -13.56
CA ARG A 21 -5.08 -30.69 -14.72
C ARG A 21 -3.58 -30.55 -14.94
N ILE A 22 -3.03 -29.35 -14.76
CA ILE A 22 -1.61 -29.05 -15.00
C ILE A 22 -0.75 -29.56 -13.85
N CYS A 23 -1.11 -29.25 -12.60
CA CYS A 23 -0.27 -29.52 -11.44
C CYS A 23 -0.70 -30.77 -10.67
N GLY A 24 -1.78 -31.43 -11.06
CA GLY A 24 -2.42 -32.50 -10.29
C GLY A 24 -3.28 -31.98 -9.14
N SER A 25 -4.34 -32.72 -8.80
CA SER A 25 -5.31 -32.27 -7.79
C SER A 25 -4.71 -32.08 -6.38
N HIS A 26 -3.55 -32.67 -6.10
CA HIS A 26 -2.90 -32.63 -4.79
C HIS A 26 -2.14 -31.32 -4.54
N TYR A 27 -1.53 -30.77 -5.58
CA TYR A 27 -0.78 -29.51 -5.51
C TYR A 27 -1.65 -28.29 -5.84
N ALA A 28 -2.81 -28.52 -6.46
CA ALA A 28 -3.72 -27.44 -6.86
C ALA A 28 -4.08 -26.44 -5.74
N PRO A 29 -4.34 -26.83 -4.48
CA PRO A 29 -4.59 -25.86 -3.41
C PRO A 29 -3.37 -24.95 -3.14
N ALA A 30 -2.16 -25.52 -3.11
CA ALA A 30 -0.93 -24.75 -2.90
C ALA A 30 -0.68 -23.77 -4.04
N VAL A 31 -0.88 -24.21 -5.29
CA VAL A 31 -0.74 -23.35 -6.49
C VAL A 31 -1.76 -22.20 -6.46
N LEU A 32 -3.02 -22.48 -6.13
CA LEU A 32 -4.07 -21.46 -6.06
C LEU A 32 -3.77 -20.40 -4.99
N ILE A 33 -3.27 -20.81 -3.82
CA ILE A 33 -2.86 -19.89 -2.76
C ILE A 33 -1.66 -19.06 -3.20
N ALA A 34 -0.68 -19.67 -3.86
CA ALA A 34 0.50 -18.96 -4.37
C ALA A 34 0.12 -17.92 -5.43
N ILE A 35 -0.77 -18.28 -6.36
CA ILE A 35 -1.33 -17.35 -7.36
C ILE A 35 -2.07 -16.23 -6.66
N PHE A 36 -2.90 -16.53 -5.67
CA PHE A 36 -3.66 -15.52 -4.93
C PHE A 36 -2.74 -14.49 -4.25
N ILE A 37 -1.73 -14.96 -3.50
CA ILE A 37 -0.74 -14.08 -2.83
C ILE A 37 0.00 -13.19 -3.84
N MET A 38 0.38 -13.77 -4.98
CA MET A 38 1.07 -13.04 -6.05
C MET A 38 0.17 -11.99 -6.69
N SER A 39 -1.06 -12.36 -7.05
CA SER A 39 -2.03 -11.45 -7.67
C SER A 39 -2.36 -10.27 -6.76
N THR A 40 -2.58 -10.50 -5.46
CA THR A 40 -2.83 -9.38 -4.53
C THR A 40 -1.59 -8.50 -4.40
N SER A 41 -0.39 -9.08 -4.36
CA SER A 41 0.85 -8.30 -4.29
C SER A 41 1.08 -7.43 -5.52
N VAL A 42 0.78 -7.94 -6.72
CA VAL A 42 0.91 -7.20 -7.99
C VAL A 42 0.01 -5.97 -7.99
N VAL A 43 -1.24 -6.11 -7.53
CA VAL A 43 -2.21 -5.02 -7.44
C VAL A 43 -1.83 -4.03 -6.33
N GLU A 44 -1.60 -4.51 -5.11
CA GLU A 44 -1.30 -3.65 -3.95
C GLU A 44 -0.05 -2.78 -4.18
N ASN A 45 0.92 -3.26 -4.97
CA ASN A 45 2.20 -2.59 -5.20
C ASN A 45 2.33 -1.96 -6.60
N ARG A 46 1.22 -1.71 -7.29
CA ARG A 46 1.19 -0.93 -8.56
C ARG A 46 2.06 -1.52 -9.69
N VAL A 47 2.24 -2.83 -9.74
CA VAL A 47 3.11 -3.46 -10.76
C VAL A 47 2.60 -3.22 -12.18
N ILE A 48 1.28 -3.12 -12.36
CA ILE A 48 0.64 -2.97 -13.66
C ILE A 48 0.72 -1.51 -14.14
N GLU A 49 0.47 -0.57 -13.23
CA GLU A 49 0.46 0.86 -13.48
C GLU A 49 1.89 1.44 -13.62
N GLY A 50 2.87 0.79 -12.99
CA GLY A 50 4.26 1.24 -12.95
C GLY A 50 4.57 2.09 -11.70
N PRO A 51 5.84 2.53 -11.56
CA PRO A 51 6.26 3.35 -10.44
C PRO A 51 5.54 4.71 -10.45
N TYR A 52 5.32 5.28 -9.26
CA TYR A 52 4.79 6.63 -9.14
C TYR A 52 5.74 7.65 -9.77
N THR A 53 5.15 8.65 -10.41
CA THR A 53 5.80 9.79 -11.05
C THR A 53 5.24 11.10 -10.52
N ASP A 54 5.87 12.24 -10.86
CA ASP A 54 5.37 13.55 -10.44
C ASP A 54 3.95 13.84 -10.96
N ASN A 55 3.54 13.23 -12.08
CA ASN A 55 2.18 13.37 -12.63
C ASN A 55 1.11 12.72 -11.74
N ASP A 56 1.49 11.82 -10.83
CA ASP A 56 0.59 11.15 -9.90
C ASP A 56 0.36 11.95 -8.61
N VAL A 57 1.11 13.05 -8.41
CA VAL A 57 1.13 13.81 -7.15
C VAL A 57 -0.05 14.77 -7.08
N LEU A 58 -0.87 14.59 -6.06
CA LEU A 58 -1.97 15.47 -5.70
C LEU A 58 -1.49 16.45 -4.62
N HIS A 59 -1.58 17.75 -4.90
CA HIS A 59 -1.17 18.79 -3.97
C HIS A 59 -2.35 19.27 -3.13
N HIS A 60 -2.13 19.33 -1.82
CA HIS A 60 -3.13 19.76 -0.84
C HIS A 60 -2.53 20.80 0.11
N LYS A 61 -3.37 21.74 0.55
CA LYS A 61 -3.08 22.59 1.71
C LYS A 61 -3.66 21.92 2.95
N ALA A 62 -2.83 21.62 3.93
CA ALA A 62 -3.20 20.77 5.04
C ALA A 62 -2.78 21.31 6.42
N GLU A 63 -3.48 20.84 7.44
CA GLU A 63 -3.16 21.05 8.85
C GLU A 63 -2.91 19.71 9.55
N VAL A 64 -1.94 19.70 10.47
CA VAL A 64 -1.65 18.53 11.29
C VAL A 64 -2.74 18.38 12.36
N THR A 65 -3.47 17.26 12.34
CA THR A 65 -4.54 17.04 13.33
C THR A 65 -4.05 16.33 14.59
N GLY A 66 -2.88 15.68 14.55
CA GLY A 66 -2.38 14.79 15.60
C GLY A 66 -3.16 13.48 15.76
N LYS A 67 -4.21 13.25 14.95
CA LYS A 67 -5.01 12.02 14.99
C LYS A 67 -4.32 10.90 14.21
N HIS A 68 -4.51 9.69 14.72
CA HIS A 68 -3.95 8.47 14.16
C HIS A 68 -5.03 7.39 14.10
N GLY A 69 -4.86 6.45 13.18
CA GLY A 69 -5.75 5.30 13.05
C GLY A 69 -5.02 4.05 12.60
N ALA A 70 -5.74 2.93 12.63
CA ALA A 70 -5.27 1.66 12.09
C ALA A 70 -6.29 1.11 11.08
N ALA A 71 -5.81 0.56 9.96
CA ALA A 71 -6.62 -0.02 8.90
C ALA A 71 -6.66 -1.56 8.95
N GLY A 72 -6.39 -2.16 10.12
CA GLY A 72 -6.21 -3.61 10.23
C GLY A 72 -4.92 -4.10 9.55
N ARG A 73 -4.61 -5.39 9.65
CA ARG A 73 -3.38 -6.02 9.09
C ARG A 73 -2.06 -5.32 9.47
N GLY A 74 -2.02 -4.63 10.61
CA GLY A 74 -0.85 -3.90 11.09
C GLY A 74 -0.58 -2.55 10.40
N LEU A 75 -1.50 -2.06 9.55
CA LEU A 75 -1.36 -0.78 8.89
C LEU A 75 -1.83 0.36 9.80
N THR A 76 -0.93 1.28 10.15
CA THR A 76 -1.22 2.51 10.89
C THR A 76 -1.14 3.72 9.96
N TYR A 77 -1.98 4.73 10.17
CA TYR A 77 -1.98 5.95 9.37
C TYR A 77 -2.14 7.17 10.27
N GLN A 78 -1.62 8.30 9.79
CA GLN A 78 -1.87 9.62 10.35
C GLN A 78 -3.05 10.27 9.62
N ILE A 79 -3.68 11.26 10.24
CA ILE A 79 -4.75 12.04 9.62
C ILE A 79 -4.31 13.51 9.54
N ILE A 80 -4.41 14.09 8.36
CA ILE A 80 -4.28 15.53 8.16
C ILE A 80 -5.63 16.11 7.73
N PHE A 81 -5.87 17.38 8.03
CA PHE A 81 -7.08 18.07 7.61
C PHE A 81 -6.79 18.88 6.35
N ASP A 82 -7.55 18.64 5.29
CA ASP A 82 -7.48 19.42 4.06
C ASP A 82 -8.20 20.77 4.26
N LYS A 83 -7.46 21.88 4.10
CA LYS A 83 -8.01 23.23 4.26
C LYS A 83 -8.86 23.68 3.10
N GLU A 84 -8.61 23.20 1.89
CA GLU A 84 -9.31 23.60 0.67
C GLU A 84 -10.67 22.92 0.60
N TYR A 85 -10.67 21.60 0.77
CA TYR A 85 -11.86 20.77 0.60
C TYR A 85 -12.55 20.39 1.92
N LYS A 86 -11.98 20.80 3.06
CA LYS A 86 -12.57 20.67 4.41
C LYS A 86 -12.87 19.21 4.81
N TYR A 87 -11.95 18.30 4.57
CA TYR A 87 -12.09 16.90 4.98
C TYR A 87 -10.79 16.28 5.50
N ASP A 88 -10.91 15.22 6.29
CA ASP A 88 -9.79 14.47 6.86
C ASP A 88 -9.19 13.50 5.81
N ILE A 89 -7.88 13.60 5.55
CA ILE A 89 -7.14 12.70 4.67
C ILE A 89 -6.30 11.73 5.51
N LYS A 90 -6.42 10.44 5.21
CA LYS A 90 -5.58 9.39 5.82
C LYS A 90 -4.28 9.26 5.04
N ILE A 91 -3.16 9.34 5.73
CA ILE A 91 -1.83 9.36 5.10
C ILE A 91 -0.82 8.45 5.80
N GLN A 92 0.19 8.04 5.04
CA GLN A 92 1.35 7.28 5.49
C GLN A 92 2.64 7.83 4.88
N GLY A 93 3.80 7.38 5.37
CA GLY A 93 5.11 7.62 4.76
C GLY A 93 5.88 8.82 5.32
N TYR A 94 5.22 9.70 6.07
CA TYR A 94 5.85 10.83 6.76
C TYR A 94 5.29 10.96 8.18
N ASP A 95 6.16 11.27 9.15
CA ASP A 95 5.75 11.47 10.54
C ASP A 95 5.56 12.97 10.82
N PHE A 96 4.31 13.44 10.74
CA PHE A 96 4.00 14.85 10.98
C PHE A 96 4.17 15.25 12.46
N ASN A 97 4.26 14.28 13.38
CA ASN A 97 4.55 14.60 14.79
C ASN A 97 6.00 15.04 14.99
N SER A 98 6.92 14.62 14.12
CA SER A 98 8.33 15.07 14.16
C SER A 98 8.44 16.59 14.03
N ILE A 99 7.56 17.20 13.22
CA ILE A 99 7.48 18.65 13.08
C ILE A 99 7.25 19.31 14.45
N ASN A 100 6.28 18.81 15.24
CA ASN A 100 5.99 19.37 16.57
C ASN A 100 7.12 19.10 17.59
N HIS A 101 7.80 17.95 17.49
CA HIS A 101 8.85 17.57 18.42
C HIS A 101 10.11 18.42 18.27
N ASP A 102 10.56 18.66 17.04
CA ASP A 102 11.73 19.49 16.75
C ASP A 102 11.54 20.93 17.28
N TYR A 103 10.31 21.44 17.24
CA TYR A 103 9.94 22.72 17.87
C TYR A 103 10.04 22.71 19.38
N SER A 104 9.54 21.66 20.02
CA SER A 104 9.58 21.56 21.49
C SER A 104 11.01 21.55 22.04
N LEU A 105 11.99 21.15 21.21
CA LEU A 105 13.41 21.11 21.52
C LEU A 105 14.16 22.41 21.17
N GLY A 106 13.48 23.43 20.64
CA GLY A 106 14.09 24.72 20.29
C GLY A 106 14.93 24.72 19.01
N TYR A 107 14.82 23.66 18.19
CA TYR A 107 15.46 23.60 16.87
C TYR A 107 14.47 24.08 15.79
N GLY A 108 14.69 25.27 15.23
CA GLY A 108 13.98 25.78 14.04
C GLY A 108 13.16 27.07 14.25
N SER A 109 12.95 27.83 13.17
CA SER A 109 12.03 28.99 13.17
C SER A 109 10.59 28.51 13.24
N ARG A 110 9.71 29.22 13.98
CA ARG A 110 8.27 28.95 14.15
C ARG A 110 7.62 28.63 12.78
N LYS A 111 7.52 27.35 12.39
CA LYS A 111 6.86 26.95 11.13
C LYS A 111 5.40 27.28 11.25
N ASP A 112 4.83 27.73 10.15
CA ASP A 112 3.40 27.87 9.98
C ASP A 112 2.80 26.46 9.82
N ILE A 113 2.75 25.72 10.93
CA ILE A 113 2.19 24.35 11.00
C ILE A 113 0.70 24.34 10.60
N GLU A 114 0.09 25.52 10.61
CA GLU A 114 -1.27 25.78 10.15
C GLU A 114 -1.39 25.82 8.61
N ASN A 115 -0.28 25.87 7.86
CA ASN A 115 -0.29 26.03 6.40
C ASN A 115 0.72 25.10 5.71
N LEU A 116 0.58 23.78 5.89
CA LEU A 116 1.41 22.81 5.17
C LEU A 116 0.94 22.68 3.73
N SER A 117 1.89 22.61 2.80
CA SER A 117 1.64 22.10 1.46
C SER A 117 2.15 20.66 1.39
N VAL A 118 1.26 19.72 1.11
CA VAL A 118 1.60 18.30 1.03
C VAL A 118 1.30 17.76 -0.37
N GLY A 119 2.18 16.89 -0.86
CA GLY A 119 1.98 16.14 -2.10
C GLY A 119 1.71 14.69 -1.75
N LEU A 120 0.61 14.17 -2.29
CA LEU A 120 0.06 12.87 -1.94
C LEU A 120 -0.09 12.01 -3.19
N VAL A 121 0.20 10.71 -3.08
CA VAL A 121 -0.11 9.73 -4.13
C VAL A 121 -1.09 8.69 -3.59
N ARG A 122 -2.08 8.33 -4.42
CA ARG A 122 -3.13 7.37 -4.05
C ARG A 122 -2.57 5.96 -3.92
N THR A 123 -2.82 5.29 -2.80
CA THR A 123 -2.56 3.84 -2.67
C THR A 123 -3.77 3.02 -3.14
N HIS A 124 -3.57 1.71 -3.34
CA HIS A 124 -4.67 0.77 -3.58
C HIS A 124 -5.38 0.33 -2.29
N ILE A 125 -5.02 0.91 -1.14
CA ILE A 125 -5.55 0.55 0.18
C ILE A 125 -6.49 1.67 0.66
N ASP A 126 -7.78 1.34 0.82
CA ASP A 126 -8.86 2.08 1.49
C ASP A 126 -8.62 3.58 1.79
N ASN A 127 -8.61 4.42 0.75
CA ASN A 127 -8.52 5.88 0.86
C ASN A 127 -7.33 6.37 1.71
N ILE A 128 -6.24 5.60 1.76
CA ILE A 128 -4.97 5.99 2.36
C ILE A 128 -4.04 6.48 1.25
N TYR A 129 -3.32 7.56 1.51
CA TYR A 129 -2.37 8.17 0.58
C TYR A 129 -0.95 8.05 1.12
N TYR A 130 0.03 7.89 0.24
CA TYR A 130 1.42 8.12 0.62
C TYR A 130 1.75 9.60 0.52
N THR A 131 2.40 10.11 1.56
CA THR A 131 2.97 11.46 1.56
C THR A 131 4.31 11.39 0.85
N VAL A 132 4.44 12.13 -0.25
CA VAL A 132 5.65 12.18 -1.07
C VAL A 132 6.29 13.56 -1.09
N TYR A 133 5.57 14.59 -0.67
CA TYR A 133 6.10 15.95 -0.55
C TYR A 133 5.50 16.64 0.66
N VAL A 134 6.31 17.42 1.37
CA VAL A 134 5.90 18.25 2.50
C VAL A 134 6.69 19.54 2.48
N ASN A 135 5.99 20.67 2.49
CA ASN A 135 6.54 22.00 2.66
C ASN A 135 5.77 22.73 3.78
N ALA A 136 6.51 23.44 4.62
CA ALA A 136 5.98 24.28 5.69
C ALA A 136 6.48 25.72 5.46
N GLY A 137 5.62 26.56 4.88
CA GLY A 137 6.01 27.91 4.44
C GLY A 137 7.03 27.84 3.30
N ASP A 138 8.25 28.32 3.57
CA ASP A 138 9.37 28.35 2.60
C ASP A 138 10.32 27.15 2.75
N GLU A 139 10.09 26.25 3.71
CA GLU A 139 10.98 25.13 4.01
C GLU A 139 10.43 23.78 3.50
N VAL A 140 11.13 23.20 2.53
CA VAL A 140 10.85 21.85 2.03
C VAL A 140 11.34 20.80 3.02
N LEU A 141 10.41 20.12 3.68
CA LEU A 141 10.69 19.06 4.66
C LEU A 141 10.84 17.68 4.02
N LEU A 142 10.16 17.46 2.89
CA LEU A 142 10.28 16.27 2.07
C LEU A 142 10.13 16.68 0.61
N SER A 143 11.16 16.41 -0.20
CA SER A 143 11.12 16.65 -1.64
C SER A 143 10.30 15.56 -2.35
N SER A 144 9.57 15.92 -3.42
CA SER A 144 8.79 14.96 -4.23
C SER A 144 9.66 13.83 -4.75
N SER A 145 10.87 14.14 -5.23
CA SER A 145 11.82 13.14 -5.75
C SER A 145 12.21 12.12 -4.68
N ASP A 146 12.51 12.56 -3.47
CA ASP A 146 12.91 11.66 -2.38
C ASP A 146 11.73 10.83 -1.89
N GLY A 147 10.55 11.45 -1.77
CA GLY A 147 9.32 10.78 -1.38
C GLY A 147 8.88 9.71 -2.38
N LEU A 148 8.83 10.06 -3.66
CA LEU A 148 8.50 9.12 -4.74
C LEU A 148 9.52 7.99 -4.84
N HIS A 149 10.83 8.29 -4.79
CA HIS A 149 11.87 7.28 -4.80
C HIS A 149 11.72 6.31 -3.62
N ARG A 150 11.45 6.82 -2.41
CA ARG A 150 11.23 5.99 -1.21
C ARG A 150 10.02 5.07 -1.37
N VAL A 151 8.87 5.60 -1.80
CA VAL A 151 7.65 4.80 -1.99
C VAL A 151 7.86 3.73 -3.07
N ASN A 152 8.44 4.09 -4.21
CA ASN A 152 8.72 3.15 -5.30
C ASN A 152 9.70 2.04 -4.87
N LYS A 153 10.73 2.37 -4.09
CA LYS A 153 11.65 1.39 -3.52
C LYS A 153 10.94 0.42 -2.57
N ILE A 154 10.09 0.94 -1.68
CA ILE A 154 9.30 0.11 -0.75
C ILE A 154 8.40 -0.84 -1.52
N ASN A 155 7.68 -0.37 -2.53
CA ASN A 155 6.82 -1.22 -3.37
C ASN A 155 7.63 -2.34 -4.04
N ALA A 156 8.78 -2.00 -4.63
CA ALA A 156 9.66 -2.97 -5.27
C ALA A 156 10.17 -4.04 -4.29
N GLU A 157 10.57 -3.64 -3.08
CA GLU A 157 11.01 -4.55 -2.02
C GLU A 157 9.87 -5.44 -1.51
N GLN A 158 8.66 -4.88 -1.34
CA GLN A 158 7.48 -5.66 -0.94
C GLN A 158 7.12 -6.72 -1.97
N ILE A 159 7.19 -6.42 -3.27
CA ILE A 159 6.97 -7.41 -4.33
C ILE A 159 7.98 -8.55 -4.22
N LYS A 160 9.27 -8.24 -4.08
CA LYS A 160 10.32 -9.26 -3.90
C LYS A 160 10.04 -10.15 -2.68
N TRP A 161 9.68 -9.53 -1.56
CA TRP A 161 9.33 -10.26 -0.34
C TRP A 161 8.10 -11.16 -0.53
N ARG A 162 7.06 -10.65 -1.21
CA ARG A 162 5.83 -11.39 -1.49
C ARG A 162 6.06 -12.57 -2.42
N VAL A 163 6.90 -12.42 -3.46
CA VAL A 163 7.35 -13.53 -4.32
C VAL A 163 8.01 -14.62 -3.49
N CYS A 164 8.98 -14.27 -2.65
CA CYS A 164 9.64 -15.23 -1.76
C CYS A 164 8.63 -15.93 -0.84
N SER A 165 7.74 -15.16 -0.20
CA SER A 165 6.73 -15.72 0.69
C SER A 165 5.75 -16.67 -0.03
N SER A 166 5.39 -16.37 -1.28
CA SER A 166 4.52 -17.21 -2.11
C SER A 166 5.19 -18.53 -2.48
N LEU A 167 6.48 -18.51 -2.85
CA LEU A 167 7.27 -19.72 -3.12
C LEU A 167 7.41 -20.60 -1.87
N ILE A 168 7.68 -20.00 -0.72
CA ILE A 168 7.77 -20.69 0.57
C ILE A 168 6.42 -21.34 0.91
N ALA A 169 5.32 -20.57 0.82
CA ALA A 169 3.97 -21.09 1.07
C ALA A 169 3.63 -22.24 0.12
N PHE A 170 3.97 -22.11 -1.16
CA PHE A 170 3.79 -23.16 -2.15
C PHE A 170 4.53 -24.45 -1.75
N ALA A 171 5.81 -24.36 -1.36
CA ALA A 171 6.60 -25.52 -0.97
C ALA A 171 6.05 -26.20 0.28
N PHE A 172 5.75 -25.43 1.33
CA PHE A 172 5.20 -25.97 2.59
C PHE A 172 3.83 -26.62 2.39
N LEU A 173 2.91 -25.95 1.69
CA LEU A 173 1.58 -26.49 1.44
C LEU A 173 1.65 -27.74 0.57
N SER A 174 2.51 -27.74 -0.45
CA SER A 174 2.73 -28.92 -1.29
C SER A 174 3.23 -30.13 -0.51
N LEU A 175 4.15 -29.92 0.46
CA LEU A 175 4.59 -30.96 1.37
C LEU A 175 3.47 -31.41 2.30
N PHE A 176 2.76 -30.46 2.92
CA PHE A 176 1.66 -30.75 3.85
C PHE A 176 0.55 -31.58 3.21
N PHE A 177 0.08 -31.19 2.02
CA PHE A 177 -0.95 -31.94 1.28
C PHE A 177 -0.44 -33.31 0.78
N ARG A 178 0.88 -33.44 0.56
CA ARG A 178 1.48 -34.75 0.28
C ARG A 178 1.44 -35.67 1.50
N PHE A 179 1.67 -35.15 2.71
CA PHE A 179 1.67 -35.93 3.95
C PHE A 179 0.27 -36.29 4.46
N LEU A 180 -0.72 -35.40 4.31
CA LEU A 180 -2.13 -35.66 4.66
C LEU A 180 -2.78 -36.82 3.89
N ARG A 181 -2.12 -37.33 2.87
CA ARG A 181 -2.59 -38.47 2.07
C ARG A 181 -2.14 -39.82 2.65
N LYS A 182 -1.20 -39.86 3.59
CA LYS A 182 -0.90 -41.07 4.37
C LYS A 182 -1.93 -41.24 5.48
#